data_AF-A0A7I4YJ05-F1
#
_entry.id   AF-A0A7I4YJ05-F1
#
_cell.length_a   1.000
_cell.length_b   1.000
_cell.length_c   1.000
_cell.angle_alpha   90.00
_cell.angle_beta   90.00
_cell.angle_gamma   90.00
#
_symmetry.space_group_name_H-M   'P 1'
#
loop_
_entity.id
_entity.type
_entity.pdbx_description
1 polymer ?
#
loop_
_entity_poly.entity_id
_entity_poly.type
_entity_poly.pdbx_seq_one_letter_code
_entity_poly.pdbx_strand_id
1 'polypeptide(L)'
;MGNYFIFWTLRVSNIFSNFYWSYQSYYVAAWCFNQIYISIYIRCFGVLLASFQRYISLCHSSWRIEQIINTSHRWILPVLQWVVPGCFSVPLVAVTHAVFVSPDNLEVMADQANITLATSMAVVFVSVTFIECALCYGAILRFLMRNRLDSSTAIKRERRLYLQMLGLFAAFVLVFVYNVMIFSFSLYTNSTVKASSSQKVFRITDPTPSK
;
A
#
# COMPACT_ATOMS: atom_id res chain seq x y z
N MET A 1 -9.63 5.17 -9.25
CA MET A 1 -8.32 5.77 -9.59
C MET A 1 -8.37 7.29 -9.64
N GLY A 2 -9.43 7.91 -10.16
CA GLY A 2 -9.56 9.38 -10.20
C GLY A 2 -9.52 10.06 -8.83
N ASN A 3 -10.07 9.45 -7.78
CA ASN A 3 -10.21 10.11 -6.47
C ASN A 3 -8.87 10.53 -5.85
N TYR A 4 -7.85 9.65 -5.84
CA TYR A 4 -6.53 9.98 -5.30
C TYR A 4 -5.85 11.12 -6.06
N PHE A 5 -5.88 11.06 -7.39
CA PHE A 5 -5.29 12.09 -8.24
C PHE A 5 -6.01 13.42 -8.06
N ILE A 6 -7.34 13.41 -7.98
CA ILE A 6 -8.14 14.62 -7.77
C ILE A 6 -7.82 15.24 -6.40
N PHE A 7 -7.84 14.47 -5.31
CA PHE A 7 -7.52 14.99 -3.97
C PHE A 7 -6.08 15.49 -3.86
N TRP A 8 -5.11 14.78 -4.47
CA TRP A 8 -3.71 15.20 -4.51
C TRP A 8 -3.52 16.48 -5.32
N THR A 9 -4.07 16.53 -6.54
CA THR A 9 -3.99 17.70 -7.42
C THR A 9 -4.68 18.90 -6.80
N LEU A 10 -5.87 18.75 -6.21
CA LEU A 10 -6.57 19.84 -5.52
C LEU A 10 -5.79 20.38 -4.32
N ARG A 11 -5.03 19.52 -3.63
CA ARG A 11 -4.16 19.93 -2.51
C ARG A 11 -2.90 20.65 -3.00
N VAL A 12 -2.23 20.14 -4.03
CA VAL A 12 -1.00 20.73 -4.60
C VAL A 12 -1.29 22.05 -5.32
N SER A 13 -2.45 22.18 -5.96
CA SER A 13 -2.84 23.40 -6.66
C SER A 13 -3.27 24.55 -5.73
N ASN A 14 -3.35 24.33 -4.41
CA ASN A 14 -3.73 25.34 -3.40
C ASN A 14 -5.09 26.03 -3.61
N ILE A 15 -5.92 25.55 -4.56
CA ILE A 15 -7.22 26.15 -4.94
C ILE A 15 -8.25 26.08 -3.79
N PHE A 16 -8.12 25.08 -2.90
CA PHE A 16 -9.04 24.83 -1.78
C PHE A 16 -8.37 24.95 -0.39
N SER A 17 -7.26 25.68 -0.28
CA SER A 17 -6.48 25.81 0.97
C SER A 17 -7.33 26.20 2.19
N ASN A 18 -8.20 27.20 2.04
CA ASN A 18 -9.11 27.67 3.09
C ASN A 18 -10.12 26.59 3.56
N PHE A 19 -10.55 25.71 2.64
CA PHE A 19 -11.45 24.60 2.95
C PHE A 19 -10.70 23.51 3.74
N TYR A 20 -9.53 23.09 3.26
CA TYR A 20 -8.72 22.10 3.97
C TYR A 20 -8.27 22.58 5.36
N TRP A 21 -7.97 23.87 5.50
CA TRP A 21 -7.60 24.48 6.78
C TRP A 21 -8.79 24.56 7.76
N SER A 22 -9.97 25.02 7.31
CA SER A 22 -11.17 25.08 8.16
C SER A 22 -11.64 23.70 8.65
N TYR A 23 -11.50 22.67 7.81
CA TYR A 23 -11.92 21.31 8.15
C TYR A 23 -10.79 20.42 8.68
N GLN A 24 -9.62 20.98 8.99
CA GLN A 24 -8.50 20.24 9.57
C GLN A 24 -8.88 19.53 10.87
N SER A 25 -9.72 20.15 11.70
CA SER A 25 -10.25 19.59 12.95
C SER A 25 -11.22 18.42 12.74
N TYR A 26 -11.79 18.28 11.55
CA TYR A 26 -12.72 17.21 11.18
C TYR A 26 -12.02 16.02 10.51
N TYR A 27 -10.86 15.61 11.01
CA TYR A 27 -10.08 14.46 10.51
C TYR A 27 -9.64 14.53 9.04
N VAL A 28 -9.80 15.66 8.34
CA VAL A 28 -9.41 15.80 6.93
C VAL A 28 -7.90 15.63 6.74
N ALA A 29 -7.08 16.15 7.65
CA ALA A 29 -5.62 15.96 7.62
C ALA A 29 -5.22 14.48 7.81
N ALA A 30 -5.86 13.80 8.77
CA ALA A 30 -5.65 12.38 9.01
C ALA A 30 -6.13 11.53 7.82
N TRP A 31 -7.26 11.88 7.20
CA TRP A 31 -7.76 11.25 5.99
C TRP A 31 -6.76 11.38 4.84
N CYS A 32 -6.25 12.58 4.56
CA CYS A 32 -5.27 12.80 3.50
C CYS A 32 -3.98 11.99 3.71
N PHE A 33 -3.53 11.83 4.95
CA PHE A 33 -2.39 10.97 5.28
C PHE A 33 -2.70 9.49 5.06
N ASN A 34 -3.81 9.01 5.64
CA ASN A 34 -4.20 7.60 5.58
C ASN A 34 -4.60 7.17 4.16
N GLN A 35 -5.11 8.08 3.33
CA GLN A 35 -5.56 7.82 1.97
C GLN A 35 -4.44 7.26 1.08
N ILE A 36 -3.19 7.68 1.30
CA ILE A 36 -2.03 7.14 0.57
C ILE A 36 -1.86 5.65 0.89
N TYR A 37 -1.81 5.29 2.17
CA TYR A 37 -1.66 3.91 2.64
C TYR A 37 -2.84 3.03 2.24
N ILE A 38 -4.08 3.52 2.43
CA ILE A 38 -5.30 2.81 2.01
C ILE A 38 -5.28 2.53 0.50
N SER A 39 -4.89 3.53 -0.31
CA SER A 39 -4.77 3.33 -1.75
C SER A 39 -3.70 2.30 -2.11
N ILE A 40 -2.60 2.22 -1.37
CA ILE A 40 -1.57 1.19 -1.56
C ILE A 40 -2.18 -0.17 -1.24
N TYR A 41 -2.84 -0.34 -0.10
CA TYR A 41 -3.43 -1.63 0.30
C TYR A 41 -4.45 -2.15 -0.71
N ILE A 42 -5.38 -1.30 -1.17
CA ILE A 42 -6.38 -1.66 -2.18
C ILE A 42 -5.72 -2.08 -3.50
N ARG A 43 -4.63 -1.41 -3.91
CA ARG A 43 -3.92 -1.74 -5.15
C ARG A 43 -3.16 -3.05 -5.03
N CYS A 44 -2.41 -3.26 -3.95
CA CYS A 44 -1.63 -4.47 -3.71
C CYS A 44 -2.56 -5.68 -3.60
N PHE A 45 -3.64 -5.55 -2.85
CA PHE A 45 -4.64 -6.61 -2.71
C PHE A 45 -5.42 -6.86 -4.00
N GLY A 46 -5.72 -5.82 -4.78
CA GLY A 46 -6.31 -5.98 -6.12
C GLY A 46 -5.41 -6.75 -7.09
N VAL A 47 -4.11 -6.50 -7.08
CA VAL A 47 -3.11 -7.25 -7.87
C VAL A 47 -3.07 -8.71 -7.43
N LEU A 48 -3.11 -8.97 -6.11
CA LEU A 48 -3.17 -10.32 -5.56
C LEU A 48 -4.40 -11.08 -6.03
N LEU A 49 -5.60 -10.49 -5.88
CA LEU A 49 -6.85 -11.11 -6.32
C LEU A 49 -6.84 -11.40 -7.83
N ALA A 50 -6.35 -10.46 -8.65
CA ALA A 50 -6.25 -10.65 -10.09
C ALA A 50 -5.26 -11.78 -10.46
N SER A 51 -4.14 -11.88 -9.73
CA SER A 51 -3.17 -12.97 -9.87
C SER A 51 -3.78 -14.32 -9.49
N PHE A 52 -4.51 -14.36 -8.38
CA PHE A 52 -5.16 -15.56 -7.86
C PHE A 52 -6.29 -16.06 -8.78
N GLN A 53 -7.12 -15.15 -9.27
CA GLN A 53 -8.18 -15.47 -10.24
C GLN A 53 -7.59 -16.15 -11.49
N ARG A 54 -6.49 -15.61 -12.02
CA ARG A 54 -5.81 -16.17 -13.20
C ARG A 54 -5.12 -17.48 -12.89
N TYR A 55 -4.51 -17.60 -11.71
CA TYR A 55 -3.92 -18.84 -11.26
C TYR A 55 -4.95 -19.98 -11.25
N ILE A 56 -6.12 -19.75 -10.65
CA ILE A 56 -7.20 -20.75 -10.62
C ILE A 56 -7.68 -21.08 -12.04
N SER A 57 -7.95 -20.06 -12.86
CA SER A 57 -8.46 -20.25 -14.23
C SER A 57 -7.51 -21.07 -15.12
N LEU A 58 -6.19 -20.91 -14.96
CA LEU A 58 -5.19 -21.58 -15.80
C LEU A 58 -4.70 -22.91 -15.21
N CYS A 59 -4.36 -22.94 -13.93
CA CYS A 59 -3.75 -24.11 -13.29
C CYS A 59 -4.78 -25.11 -12.76
N HIS A 60 -6.00 -24.65 -12.50
CA HIS A 60 -7.05 -25.46 -11.87
C HIS A 60 -8.34 -25.38 -12.69
N SER A 61 -8.23 -25.70 -13.99
CA SER A 61 -9.37 -25.91 -14.91
C SER A 61 -10.14 -27.19 -14.55
N SER A 62 -10.67 -27.23 -13.33
CA SER A 62 -11.67 -28.20 -12.90
C SER A 62 -13.01 -27.49 -12.90
N TRP A 63 -13.95 -28.01 -13.69
CA TRP A 63 -15.20 -27.36 -14.09
C TRP A 63 -16.01 -26.74 -12.93
N ARG A 64 -15.86 -27.22 -11.69
CA ARG A 64 -16.59 -26.71 -10.52
C ARG A 64 -16.06 -25.39 -9.95
N ILE A 65 -14.74 -25.20 -9.90
CA ILE A 65 -14.15 -23.98 -9.31
C ILE A 65 -14.30 -22.80 -10.28
N GLU A 66 -14.14 -23.09 -11.58
CA GLU A 66 -14.36 -22.12 -12.65
C GLU A 66 -15.82 -21.64 -12.68
N GLN A 67 -16.78 -22.55 -12.51
CA GLN A 67 -18.20 -22.20 -12.48
C GLN A 67 -18.61 -21.39 -11.24
N ILE A 68 -18.07 -21.70 -10.05
CA ILE A 68 -18.32 -20.92 -8.82
C ILE A 68 -17.73 -19.52 -8.95
N ILE A 69 -16.48 -19.40 -9.43
CA ILE A 69 -15.85 -18.10 -9.65
C ILE A 69 -16.61 -17.32 -10.69
N ASN A 70 -16.94 -17.90 -11.85
CA ASN A 70 -17.60 -17.20 -12.94
C ASN A 70 -19.03 -16.74 -12.59
N THR A 71 -19.74 -17.49 -11.75
CA THR A 71 -21.10 -17.12 -11.28
C THR A 71 -21.07 -16.09 -10.14
N SER A 72 -20.07 -16.17 -9.26
CA SER A 72 -19.91 -15.29 -8.09
C SER A 72 -19.09 -14.01 -8.36
N HIS A 73 -18.42 -13.94 -9.53
CA HIS A 73 -17.37 -12.96 -9.89
C HIS A 73 -17.81 -11.50 -9.78
N ARG A 74 -19.06 -11.20 -10.16
CA ARG A 74 -19.46 -9.84 -10.53
C ARG A 74 -19.43 -8.85 -9.38
N TRP A 75 -19.64 -9.32 -8.14
CA TRP A 75 -19.69 -8.46 -6.95
C TRP A 75 -18.77 -8.89 -5.82
N ILE A 76 -18.40 -10.17 -5.71
CA ILE A 76 -17.57 -10.64 -4.61
C ILE A 76 -16.14 -10.08 -4.69
N LEU A 77 -15.54 -10.02 -5.89
CA LEU A 77 -14.18 -9.47 -6.02
C LEU A 77 -14.09 -7.97 -5.68
N PRO A 78 -14.99 -7.10 -6.19
CA PRO A 78 -15.05 -5.71 -5.74
C PRO A 78 -15.28 -5.58 -4.24
N VAL A 79 -16.21 -6.35 -3.67
CA VAL A 79 -16.51 -6.28 -2.23
C VAL A 79 -15.29 -6.69 -1.41
N LEU A 80 -14.65 -7.82 -1.73
CA LEU A 80 -13.46 -8.30 -1.02
C LEU A 80 -12.30 -7.29 -1.15
N GLN A 81 -12.13 -6.71 -2.33
CA GLN A 81 -11.09 -5.73 -2.61
C GLN A 81 -11.21 -4.46 -1.77
N TRP A 82 -12.42 -4.08 -1.36
CA TRP A 82 -12.64 -2.89 -0.54
C TRP A 82 -12.75 -3.22 0.95
N VAL A 83 -13.41 -4.32 1.30
CA VAL A 83 -13.64 -4.71 2.69
C VAL A 83 -12.34 -5.09 3.38
N VAL A 84 -11.49 -5.91 2.77
CA VAL A 84 -10.27 -6.40 3.43
C VAL A 84 -9.28 -5.25 3.71
N PRO A 85 -8.93 -4.38 2.75
CA PRO A 85 -8.09 -3.20 3.01
C PRO A 85 -8.77 -2.18 3.91
N GLY A 86 -10.10 -2.04 3.80
CA GLY A 86 -10.92 -1.20 4.68
C GLY A 86 -10.77 -1.62 6.15
N CYS A 87 -11.00 -2.89 6.45
CA CYS A 87 -10.81 -3.45 7.80
C CYS A 87 -9.36 -3.31 8.29
N PHE A 88 -8.37 -3.57 7.43
CA PHE A 88 -6.95 -3.45 7.79
C PHE A 88 -6.51 -2.01 8.09
N SER A 89 -7.20 -1.02 7.51
CA SER A 89 -6.90 0.41 7.71
C SER A 89 -7.58 1.04 8.91
N VAL A 90 -8.53 0.36 9.56
CA VAL A 90 -9.22 0.88 10.76
C VAL A 90 -8.25 1.29 11.89
N PRO A 91 -7.23 0.47 12.26
CA PRO A 91 -6.27 0.87 13.28
C PRO A 91 -5.45 2.09 12.87
N LEU A 92 -5.19 2.24 11.56
CA LEU A 92 -4.45 3.37 11.01
C LEU A 92 -5.20 4.67 11.27
N VAL A 93 -6.52 4.69 10.99
CA VAL A 93 -7.39 5.87 11.14
C VAL A 93 -7.68 6.18 12.61
N ALA A 94 -7.76 5.16 13.46
CA ALA A 94 -8.03 5.35 14.89
C ALA A 94 -6.86 5.96 15.67
N VAL A 95 -5.61 5.77 15.21
CA VAL A 95 -4.38 6.17 15.93
C VAL A 95 -3.74 7.43 15.36
N THR A 96 -4.10 7.87 14.15
CA THR A 96 -3.44 9.02 13.51
C THR A 96 -4.05 10.36 13.93
N HIS A 97 -3.30 11.10 14.73
CA HIS A 97 -3.47 12.55 14.90
C HIS A 97 -2.51 13.26 13.94
N ALA A 98 -3.02 13.71 12.80
CA ALA A 98 -2.25 14.45 11.80
C ALA A 98 -2.77 15.88 11.69
N VAL A 99 -1.87 16.85 11.57
CA VAL A 99 -2.13 18.30 11.63
C VAL A 99 -1.44 18.95 10.42
N PHE A 100 -2.01 19.99 9.81
CA PHE A 100 -1.33 20.72 8.73
C PHE A 100 -0.33 21.74 9.29
N VAL A 101 0.82 21.94 8.61
CA VAL A 101 1.87 22.89 9.02
C VAL A 101 1.40 24.34 8.96
N SER A 102 0.80 24.74 7.83
CA SER A 102 0.32 26.11 7.65
C SER A 102 -0.80 26.18 6.59
N PRO A 103 -1.61 27.25 6.58
CA PRO A 103 -2.66 27.43 5.57
C PRO A 103 -2.11 27.62 4.15
N ASP A 104 -0.88 28.13 4.01
CA ASP A 104 -0.20 28.32 2.72
C ASP A 104 0.55 27.06 2.25
N ASN A 105 1.04 26.26 3.21
CA ASN A 105 1.70 24.97 3.00
C ASN A 105 0.93 23.88 3.74
N LEU A 106 -0.05 23.29 3.05
CA LEU A 106 -0.87 22.16 3.51
C LEU A 106 -0.07 20.85 3.62
N GLU A 107 1.18 20.91 4.05
CA GLU A 107 1.99 19.74 4.36
C GLU A 107 1.42 19.08 5.62
N VAL A 108 1.20 17.76 5.57
CA VAL A 108 0.66 17.03 6.72
C VAL A 108 1.83 16.66 7.62
N MET A 109 1.84 17.24 8.81
CA MET A 109 2.68 16.80 9.92
C MET A 109 1.94 15.73 10.70
N ALA A 110 2.47 14.52 10.66
CA ALA A 110 2.09 13.45 11.57
C ALA A 110 3.27 13.20 12.51
N ASP A 111 2.98 12.86 13.77
CA ASP A 111 4.03 12.53 14.73
C ASP A 111 4.90 11.36 14.22
N GLN A 112 6.20 11.39 14.52
CA GLN A 112 7.17 10.43 14.02
C GLN A 112 6.84 9.00 14.46
N ALA A 113 6.23 8.82 15.64
CA ALA A 113 5.71 7.54 16.10
C ALA A 113 4.59 7.00 15.20
N ASN A 114 3.64 7.86 14.81
CA ASN A 114 2.51 7.50 13.94
C ASN A 114 2.96 7.19 12.51
N ILE A 115 3.94 7.94 11.99
CA ILE A 115 4.53 7.67 10.66
C ILE A 115 5.25 6.32 10.67
N THR A 116 6.04 6.03 11.71
CA THR A 116 6.77 4.75 11.83
C THR A 116 5.80 3.58 11.92
N LEU A 117 4.73 3.71 12.72
CA LEU A 117 3.69 2.69 12.84
C LEU A 117 3.00 2.43 11.50
N ALA A 118 2.50 3.48 10.83
CA ALA A 118 1.80 3.35 9.56
C ALA A 118 2.69 2.73 8.47
N THR A 119 3.94 3.16 8.40
CA THR A 119 4.92 2.61 7.45
C THR A 119 5.25 1.15 7.75
N SER A 120 5.39 0.77 9.03
CA SER A 120 5.67 -0.62 9.42
C SER A 120 4.52 -1.56 9.03
N MET A 121 3.28 -1.17 9.29
CA MET A 121 2.09 -1.92 8.88
C MET A 121 2.03 -2.05 7.36
N ALA A 122 2.40 -1.00 6.64
CA ALA A 122 2.41 -1.01 5.19
C ALA A 122 3.45 -1.98 4.63
N VAL A 123 4.67 -1.98 5.14
CA VAL A 123 5.71 -2.94 4.72
C VAL A 123 5.27 -4.37 4.99
N VAL A 124 4.68 -4.66 6.16
CA VAL A 124 4.17 -6.01 6.47
C VAL A 124 3.08 -6.43 5.49
N PHE A 125 2.10 -5.58 5.23
CA PHE A 125 1.01 -5.91 4.30
C PHE A 125 1.53 -6.11 2.87
N VAL A 126 2.38 -5.20 2.39
CA VAL A 126 2.93 -5.25 1.03
C VAL A 126 3.86 -6.47 0.86
N SER A 127 4.68 -6.82 1.87
CA SER A 127 5.55 -8.00 1.80
C SER A 127 4.78 -9.31 1.76
N VAL A 128 3.75 -9.49 2.59
CA VAL A 128 2.90 -10.70 2.58
C VAL A 128 2.22 -10.84 1.22
N THR A 129 1.55 -9.78 0.75
CA THR A 129 0.87 -9.80 -0.55
C THR A 129 1.85 -10.00 -1.72
N PHE A 130 3.08 -9.51 -1.60
CA PHE A 130 4.14 -9.74 -2.58
C PHE A 130 4.55 -11.22 -2.69
N ILE A 131 4.74 -11.90 -1.56
CA ILE A 131 5.08 -13.33 -1.52
C ILE A 131 3.96 -14.16 -2.15
N GLU A 132 2.71 -13.92 -1.78
CA GLU A 132 1.56 -14.64 -2.35
C GLU A 132 1.42 -14.40 -3.86
N CYS A 133 1.63 -13.15 -4.31
CA CYS A 133 1.67 -12.84 -5.74
C CYS A 133 2.79 -13.60 -6.45
N ALA A 134 4.01 -13.60 -5.90
CA ALA A 134 5.15 -14.27 -6.51
C ALA A 134 4.93 -15.78 -6.67
N LEU A 135 4.30 -16.43 -5.68
CA LEU A 135 3.91 -17.84 -5.76
C LEU A 135 2.88 -18.08 -6.87
N CYS A 136 1.83 -17.26 -6.95
CA CYS A 136 0.81 -17.37 -8.01
C CYS A 136 1.43 -17.18 -9.40
N TYR A 137 2.24 -16.14 -9.60
CA TYR A 137 2.93 -15.88 -10.86
C TYR A 137 3.91 -17.00 -11.23
N GLY A 138 4.67 -17.50 -10.26
CA GLY A 138 5.59 -18.62 -10.47
C GLY A 138 4.87 -19.87 -10.97
N ALA A 139 3.70 -20.19 -10.38
CA ALA A 139 2.89 -21.33 -10.81
C ALA A 139 2.31 -21.15 -12.22
N ILE A 140 1.77 -19.96 -12.53
CA ILE A 140 1.26 -19.63 -13.87
C ILE A 140 2.39 -19.72 -14.90
N LEU A 141 3.57 -19.17 -14.61
CA LEU A 141 4.72 -19.20 -15.50
C LEU A 141 5.18 -20.64 -15.75
N ARG A 142 5.24 -21.48 -14.70
CA ARG A 142 5.56 -22.91 -14.82
C ARG A 142 4.57 -23.64 -15.74
N PHE A 143 3.27 -23.37 -15.59
CA PHE A 143 2.23 -23.94 -16.47
C PHE A 143 2.42 -23.49 -17.93
N LEU A 144 2.67 -22.19 -18.15
CA LEU A 144 2.84 -21.61 -19.47
C LEU A 144 4.10 -22.14 -20.18
N MET A 145 5.19 -22.35 -19.44
CA MET A 145 6.43 -22.92 -19.98
C MET A 145 6.25 -24.38 -20.39
N ARG A 146 5.47 -25.16 -19.61
CA ARG A 146 5.21 -26.57 -19.91
C ARG A 146 4.37 -26.75 -21.19
N ASN A 147 3.44 -25.84 -21.45
CA ASN A 147 2.58 -25.86 -22.63
C ASN A 147 3.07 -24.93 -23.76
N ARG A 148 4.35 -24.53 -23.75
CA ARG A 148 4.91 -23.55 -24.71
C ARG A 148 4.89 -24.04 -26.16
N LEU A 149 5.00 -25.36 -26.37
CA LEU A 149 5.06 -25.96 -27.71
C LEU A 149 3.69 -26.03 -28.39
N ASP A 150 2.59 -25.93 -27.63
CA ASP A 150 1.26 -25.89 -28.18
C ASP A 150 0.96 -24.51 -28.79
N SER A 151 1.00 -24.46 -30.13
CA SER A 151 0.78 -23.25 -30.95
C SER A 151 -0.69 -22.82 -31.04
N SER A 152 -1.54 -23.32 -30.15
CA SER A 152 -2.97 -22.99 -30.15
C SER A 152 -3.19 -21.49 -29.97
N THR A 153 -4.14 -20.94 -30.73
CA THR A 153 -4.54 -19.53 -30.70
C THR A 153 -4.99 -19.10 -29.30
N ALA A 154 -5.56 -20.03 -28.52
CA ALA A 154 -5.93 -19.81 -27.12
C ALA A 154 -4.70 -19.48 -26.25
N ILE A 155 -3.63 -20.28 -26.34
CA ILE A 155 -2.40 -20.08 -25.55
C ILE A 155 -1.69 -18.77 -25.91
N LYS A 156 -1.74 -18.35 -27.18
CA LYS A 156 -1.20 -17.04 -27.61
C LYS A 156 -1.97 -15.86 -27.00
N ARG A 157 -3.28 -15.98 -26.80
CA ARG A 157 -4.11 -14.97 -26.12
C ARG A 157 -3.75 -14.90 -24.63
N GLU A 158 -3.67 -16.05 -23.98
CA GLU A 158 -3.29 -16.16 -22.56
C GLU A 158 -1.88 -15.58 -22.29
N ARG A 159 -0.92 -15.84 -23.18
CA ARG A 159 0.44 -15.31 -23.07
C ARG A 159 0.50 -13.78 -23.16
N ARG A 160 -0.26 -13.16 -24.05
CA ARG A 160 -0.35 -11.68 -24.13
C ARG A 160 -0.95 -11.10 -22.87
N LEU A 161 -1.99 -11.74 -22.36
CA LEU A 161 -2.64 -11.33 -21.12
C LEU A 161 -1.70 -11.51 -19.91
N TYR A 162 -0.85 -12.53 -19.90
CA TYR A 162 0.21 -12.73 -18.90
C TYR A 162 1.29 -11.64 -18.96
N LEU A 163 1.78 -11.29 -20.16
CA LEU A 163 2.77 -10.21 -20.32
C LEU A 163 2.25 -8.87 -19.80
N GLN A 164 0.97 -8.56 -20.02
CA GLN A 164 0.34 -7.37 -19.45
C GLN A 164 0.38 -7.37 -17.91
N MET A 165 0.09 -8.52 -17.30
CA MET A 165 0.12 -8.65 -15.83
C MET A 165 1.53 -8.67 -15.27
N LEU A 166 2.51 -9.17 -16.02
CA LEU A 166 3.91 -9.11 -15.65
C LEU A 166 4.37 -7.65 -15.50
N GLY A 167 3.91 -6.75 -16.37
CA GLY A 167 4.13 -5.31 -16.23
C GLY A 167 3.52 -4.75 -14.93
N LEU A 168 2.31 -5.18 -14.57
CA LEU A 168 1.66 -4.79 -13.30
C LEU A 168 2.44 -5.31 -12.08
N PHE A 169 2.95 -6.54 -12.14
CA PHE A 169 3.78 -7.14 -11.10
C PHE A 169 5.13 -6.42 -10.96
N ALA A 170 5.76 -6.03 -12.08
CA ALA A 170 6.99 -5.23 -12.05
C ALA A 170 6.76 -3.86 -11.38
N ALA A 171 5.65 -3.19 -11.69
CA ALA A 171 5.27 -1.97 -10.98
C ALA A 171 5.05 -2.21 -9.48
N PHE A 172 4.49 -3.36 -9.11
CA PHE A 172 4.30 -3.76 -7.72
C PHE A 172 5.63 -4.01 -6.99
N VAL A 173 6.63 -4.61 -7.65
CA VAL A 173 8.01 -4.74 -7.13
C VAL A 173 8.59 -3.36 -6.80
N LEU A 174 8.43 -2.38 -7.69
CA LEU A 174 8.92 -1.01 -7.44
C LEU A 174 8.24 -0.37 -6.23
N VAL A 175 6.93 -0.55 -6.07
CA VAL A 175 6.19 -0.08 -4.89
C VAL A 175 6.69 -0.78 -3.62
N PHE A 176 6.98 -2.08 -3.67
CA PHE A 176 7.55 -2.80 -2.53
C PHE A 176 8.92 -2.24 -2.12
N VAL A 177 9.84 -2.08 -3.07
CA VAL A 177 11.16 -1.49 -2.82
C VAL A 177 11.01 -0.09 -2.22
N TYR A 178 10.12 0.74 -2.77
CA TYR A 178 9.85 2.07 -2.25
C TYR A 178 9.38 2.05 -0.77
N ASN A 179 8.45 1.15 -0.42
CA ASN A 179 7.97 1.04 0.97
C ASN A 179 9.07 0.56 1.92
N VAL A 180 9.92 -0.38 1.50
CA VAL A 180 11.07 -0.85 2.30
C VAL A 180 12.08 0.29 2.52
N MET A 181 12.33 1.10 1.50
CA MET A 181 13.22 2.26 1.60
C MET A 181 12.69 3.31 2.58
N ILE A 182 11.40 3.66 2.51
CA ILE A 182 10.76 4.60 3.45
C ILE A 182 10.83 4.06 4.88
N PHE A 183 10.55 2.77 5.08
CA PHE A 183 10.64 2.17 6.40
C PHE A 183 12.07 2.20 6.97
N SER A 184 13.07 1.89 6.15
CA SER A 184 14.48 1.96 6.54
C SER A 184 14.87 3.38 6.95
N PHE A 185 14.43 4.39 6.20
CA PHE A 185 14.67 5.79 6.54
C PHE A 185 13.96 6.22 7.84
N SER A 186 12.73 5.74 8.06
CA SER A 186 11.96 5.98 9.28
C SER A 186 12.66 5.40 10.52
N LEU A 187 13.21 4.18 10.42
CA LEU A 187 14.01 3.57 11.49
C LEU A 187 15.29 4.34 11.77
N TYR A 188 16.02 4.75 10.73
CA TYR A 188 17.25 5.52 10.87
C TYR A 188 16.98 6.83 11.63
N THR A 189 15.95 7.57 11.24
CA THR A 189 15.58 8.85 11.88
C THR A 189 15.11 8.65 13.33
N ASN A 190 14.45 7.54 13.66
CA ASN A 190 14.03 7.26 15.04
C ASN A 190 15.25 6.97 15.94
N SER A 191 16.24 6.24 15.41
CA SER A 191 17.47 5.94 16.14
C SER A 191 18.31 7.19 16.47
N THR A 192 18.40 8.15 15.54
CA THR A 192 19.14 9.41 15.75
C THR A 192 18.43 10.32 16.75
N VAL A 193 17.09 10.39 16.72
CA VAL A 193 16.31 11.16 17.71
C VAL A 193 16.46 10.57 19.11
N LYS A 194 16.38 9.23 19.27
CA LYS A 194 16.62 8.59 20.57
C LYS A 194 18.04 8.86 21.10
N ALA A 195 19.05 8.82 20.23
CA ALA A 195 20.43 9.13 20.63
C ALA A 195 20.58 10.58 21.12
N SER A 196 19.98 11.54 20.42
CA SER A 196 20.00 12.97 20.79
C SER A 196 19.23 13.25 22.10
N SER A 197 18.09 12.60 22.31
CA SER A 197 17.32 12.69 23.56
C SER A 197 18.07 12.09 24.75
N SER A 198 18.70 10.91 24.58
CA SER A 198 19.56 10.32 25.62
C SER A 198 20.75 11.21 25.97
N GLN A 199 21.36 11.86 24.98
CA GLN A 199 22.46 12.80 25.20
C GLN A 199 22.02 14.09 25.90
N LYS A 200 20.80 14.59 25.63
CA LYS A 200 20.20 15.70 26.37
C LYS A 200 19.86 15.32 27.81
N VAL A 201 19.30 14.14 28.05
CA VAL A 201 19.00 13.64 29.41
C VAL A 201 20.28 13.47 30.22
N PHE A 202 21.33 12.88 29.63
CA PHE A 202 22.62 12.73 30.28
C PHE A 202 23.25 14.08 30.69
N ARG A 203 23.09 15.13 29.86
CA ARG A 203 23.54 16.50 30.19
C ARG A 203 22.79 17.17 31.34
N ILE A 204 21.55 16.76 31.62
CA ILE A 204 20.72 17.36 32.69
C ILE A 204 21.02 16.69 34.05
N THR A 205 21.51 15.45 34.04
CA THR A 205 21.86 14.68 35.24
C THR A 205 23.27 14.91 35.77
N ASP A 206 24.09 15.74 35.11
CA ASP A 206 25.36 16.24 35.66
C ASP A 206 25.15 17.63 36.27
N PRO A 207 24.86 17.76 37.58
CA PRO A 207 24.98 19.04 38.25
C PRO A 207 26.49 19.34 38.36
N THR A 208 26.98 20.25 37.52
CA THR A 208 28.31 20.83 37.71
C THR A 208 28.43 21.34 39.15
N PRO A 209 29.50 21.00 39.90
CA PRO A 209 29.69 21.50 41.25
C PRO A 209 29.90 23.02 41.16
N SER A 210 29.06 23.76 41.88
CA SER A 210 29.23 25.19 42.12
C SER A 210 30.61 25.42 42.73
N LYS A 211 31.47 26.13 42.00
CA LYS A 211 32.63 26.79 42.59
C LYS A 211 32.19 28.02 43.35
#